data_AF-A0A959P7I5-F1
#
_entry.id   AF-A0A959P7I5-F1
#
_cell.length_a   1.000
_cell.length_b   1.000
_cell.length_c   1.000
_cell.angle_alpha   90.00
_cell.angle_beta   90.00
_cell.angle_gamma   90.00
#
_symmetry.space_group_name_H-M   'P 1'
#
loop_
_entity.id
_entity.type
_entity.pdbx_description
1 polymer ?
#
loop_
_entity_poly.entity_id
_entity_poly.type
_entity_poly.pdbx_seq_one_letter_code
_entity_poly.pdbx_strand_id
1 'polypeptide(L)'
;MEHFGVKTEVIFVNWNPVPDQTQIIDQIRWPSDRKHVQYKIITVPTPIHEKFIDPNVRDTVPLFEFIAKNVGIRRAVGEHILCINADVLIHPRIIKFVASGKLKTDTYYRADRWDYASVETLSLENLYEKGIMLFMKGFRYDLEGVVFKRTYHSALKILNRARLFWNLWKERHTSISNRYGFNVVYDNGGYIAHCHASGDFMLMTKENWFLFRAYPEYTSISTHTDSLFTILVYSRLKERVFCDPVFHQAHQRRYDWSDISNNEKFRSAYRLFESTVNLVKEGGAIENSLNPMNWGLQDEELIERTF
;
A
#
# COMPACT_ATOMS: atom_id res chain seq x y z
N MET A 1 8.60 -9.23 13.96
CA MET A 1 8.08 -10.60 13.79
C MET A 1 8.75 -11.56 14.76
N GLU A 2 10.08 -11.70 14.70
CA GLU A 2 10.88 -12.58 15.58
C GLU A 2 10.52 -12.49 17.08
N HIS A 3 10.54 -11.28 17.65
CA HIS A 3 10.19 -11.04 19.06
C HIS A 3 8.80 -11.55 19.47
N PHE A 4 7.85 -11.59 18.53
CA PHE A 4 6.48 -12.04 18.78
C PHE A 4 6.25 -13.51 18.37
N GLY A 5 7.29 -14.24 17.98
CA GLY A 5 7.20 -15.65 17.60
C GLY A 5 6.45 -15.90 16.29
N VAL A 6 6.26 -14.87 15.46
CA VAL A 6 5.50 -15.00 14.21
C VAL A 6 6.40 -15.64 13.15
N LYS A 7 6.04 -16.83 12.68
CA LYS A 7 6.70 -17.46 11.53
C LYS A 7 6.53 -16.56 10.32
N THR A 8 7.63 -16.08 9.75
CA THR A 8 7.59 -15.09 8.68
C THR A 8 8.73 -15.33 7.71
N GLU A 9 8.45 -15.26 6.43
CA GLU A 9 9.47 -14.98 5.43
C GLU A 9 9.43 -13.50 5.05
N VAL A 10 10.59 -12.87 4.94
CA VAL A 10 10.72 -11.53 4.42
C VAL A 10 11.37 -11.64 3.05
N ILE A 11 10.62 -11.25 2.01
CA ILE A 11 11.03 -11.36 0.62
C ILE A 11 11.50 -9.99 0.13
N PHE A 12 12.74 -9.94 -0.34
CA PHE A 12 13.32 -8.81 -1.05
C PHE A 12 13.38 -9.14 -2.53
N VAL A 13 12.73 -8.34 -3.37
CA VAL A 13 12.87 -8.45 -4.82
C VAL A 13 13.96 -7.48 -5.25
N ASN A 14 15.14 -8.02 -5.50
CA ASN A 14 16.31 -7.30 -5.99
C ASN A 14 16.13 -7.07 -7.50
N TRP A 15 15.46 -5.97 -7.83
CA TRP A 15 15.05 -5.64 -9.20
C TRP A 15 16.12 -4.84 -9.93
N ASN A 16 16.51 -5.29 -11.13
CA ASN A 16 17.46 -4.62 -12.01
C ASN A 16 18.76 -4.23 -11.28
N PRO A 17 19.45 -5.17 -10.61
CA PRO A 17 20.67 -4.86 -9.87
C PRO A 17 21.77 -4.38 -10.81
N VAL A 18 22.55 -3.40 -10.37
CA VAL A 18 23.72 -2.92 -11.11
C VAL A 18 24.83 -3.99 -11.02
N PRO A 19 25.33 -4.54 -12.14
CA PRO A 19 26.25 -5.69 -12.12
C PRO A 19 27.51 -5.49 -11.27
N ASP A 20 28.05 -4.26 -11.24
CA ASP A 20 29.31 -3.92 -10.59
C ASP A 20 29.14 -3.30 -9.19
N GLN A 21 27.93 -3.34 -8.62
CA GLN A 21 27.70 -2.91 -7.24
C GLN A 21 27.58 -4.07 -6.27
N THR A 22 27.98 -3.82 -5.03
CA THR A 22 27.79 -4.72 -3.90
C THR A 22 26.34 -5.18 -3.87
N GLN A 23 26.12 -6.50 -3.82
CA GLN A 23 24.77 -7.05 -3.83
C GLN A 23 24.01 -6.66 -2.56
N ILE A 24 22.68 -6.53 -2.64
CA ILE A 24 21.85 -6.14 -1.49
C ILE A 24 22.09 -7.03 -0.25
N ILE A 25 22.41 -8.30 -0.47
CA ILE A 25 22.71 -9.24 0.61
C ILE A 25 23.94 -8.82 1.43
N ASP A 26 24.91 -8.16 0.81
CA ASP A 26 26.15 -7.74 1.47
C ASP A 26 26.05 -6.31 2.04
N GLN A 27 25.01 -5.55 1.65
CA GLN A 27 24.77 -4.18 2.13
C GLN A 27 23.98 -4.13 3.44
N ILE A 28 23.21 -5.17 3.75
CA ILE A 28 22.34 -5.22 4.93
C ILE A 28 22.99 -6.09 6.00
N ARG A 29 23.03 -5.59 7.23
CA ARG A 29 23.38 -6.42 8.39
C ARG A 29 22.16 -7.26 8.80
N TRP A 30 22.11 -8.48 8.27
CA TRP A 30 21.03 -9.42 8.59
C TRP A 30 21.15 -9.94 10.03
N PRO A 31 20.06 -9.91 10.81
CA PRO A 31 20.02 -10.62 12.09
C PRO A 31 20.29 -12.12 11.89
N SER A 32 21.29 -12.65 12.60
CA SER A 32 21.68 -14.07 12.51
C SER A 32 20.99 -14.94 13.56
N ASP A 33 20.69 -14.40 14.75
CA ASP A 33 19.97 -15.11 15.80
C ASP A 33 18.46 -14.98 15.60
N ARG A 34 17.90 -15.91 14.81
CA ARG A 34 16.47 -15.95 14.46
C ARG A 34 15.95 -17.38 14.35
N LYS A 35 14.75 -17.59 14.90
CA LYS A 35 14.03 -18.87 14.96
C LYS A 35 12.72 -18.84 14.17
N HIS A 36 12.14 -17.67 13.98
CA HIS A 36 10.83 -17.50 13.37
C HIS A 36 10.86 -16.75 12.03
N VAL A 37 11.91 -15.97 11.78
CA VAL A 37 12.06 -15.17 10.56
C VAL A 37 13.07 -15.79 9.60
N GLN A 38 12.67 -15.98 8.34
CA GLN A 38 13.54 -16.33 7.22
C GLN A 38 13.65 -15.19 6.19
N TYR A 39 14.78 -15.03 5.53
CA TYR A 39 14.95 -14.04 4.47
C TYR A 39 15.02 -14.74 3.12
N LYS A 40 14.38 -14.15 2.12
CA LYS A 40 14.47 -14.59 0.72
C LYS A 40 14.81 -13.39 -0.15
N ILE A 41 15.80 -13.52 -1.01
CA ILE A 41 16.09 -12.56 -2.07
C ILE A 41 15.72 -13.21 -3.40
N ILE A 42 14.93 -12.50 -4.20
CA ILE A 42 14.58 -12.88 -5.58
C ILE A 42 15.22 -11.85 -6.49
N THR A 43 16.13 -12.26 -7.36
CA THR A 43 16.81 -11.33 -8.28
C THR A 43 16.11 -11.31 -9.63
N VAL A 44 15.66 -10.13 -10.05
CA VAL A 44 15.16 -9.88 -11.41
C VAL A 44 16.28 -9.21 -12.21
N PRO A 45 16.91 -9.88 -13.18
CA PRO A 45 18.06 -9.35 -13.89
C PRO A 45 17.67 -8.29 -14.92
N THR A 46 18.65 -7.48 -15.34
CA THR A 46 18.48 -6.39 -16.32
C THR A 46 17.78 -6.82 -17.62
N PRO A 47 18.11 -7.97 -18.25
CA PRO A 47 17.41 -8.40 -19.46
C PRO A 47 15.90 -8.61 -19.29
N ILE A 48 15.43 -8.92 -18.07
CA ILE A 48 13.99 -8.99 -17.78
C ILE A 48 13.41 -7.59 -17.56
N HIS A 49 14.13 -6.72 -16.85
CA HIS A 49 13.72 -5.32 -16.67
C HIS A 49 13.51 -4.61 -18.01
N GLU A 50 14.41 -4.82 -18.98
CA GLU A 50 14.36 -4.23 -20.32
C GLU A 50 13.07 -4.60 -21.07
N LYS A 51 12.47 -5.78 -20.81
CA LYS A 51 11.19 -6.19 -21.41
C LYS A 51 10.00 -5.31 -20.99
N PHE A 52 10.11 -4.59 -19.88
CA PHE A 52 9.06 -3.69 -19.37
C PHE A 52 9.27 -2.23 -19.80
N ILE A 53 10.38 -1.91 -20.44
CA ILE A 53 10.64 -0.57 -20.95
C ILE A 53 9.82 -0.39 -22.23
N ASP A 54 8.69 0.29 -22.08
CA ASP A 54 7.89 0.76 -23.20
C ASP A 54 7.47 2.22 -22.93
N PRO A 55 8.17 3.20 -23.51
CA PRO A 55 7.88 4.63 -23.31
C PRO A 55 6.47 5.05 -23.76
N ASN A 56 5.83 4.28 -24.64
CA ASN A 56 4.46 4.55 -25.10
C ASN A 56 3.43 4.13 -24.04
N VAL A 57 3.79 3.19 -23.16
CA VAL A 57 2.91 2.63 -22.13
C VAL A 57 3.23 3.19 -20.75
N ARG A 58 4.51 3.35 -20.39
CA ARG A 58 4.93 3.74 -19.03
C ARG A 58 6.23 4.55 -18.99
N ASP A 59 6.50 5.21 -17.87
CA ASP A 59 7.79 5.87 -17.64
C ASP A 59 8.92 4.83 -17.48
N THR A 60 10.06 5.09 -18.12
CA THR A 60 11.28 4.32 -17.87
C THR A 60 11.82 4.69 -16.49
N VAL A 61 11.69 3.76 -15.55
CA VAL A 61 12.18 3.90 -14.17
C VAL A 61 13.11 2.73 -13.83
N PRO A 62 14.14 2.93 -12.99
CA PRO A 62 15.07 1.85 -12.64
C PRO A 62 14.40 0.71 -11.85
N LEU A 63 13.24 0.98 -11.23
CA LEU A 63 12.45 0.05 -10.44
C LEU A 63 10.97 0.15 -10.81
N PHE A 64 10.41 -0.93 -11.35
CA PHE A 64 8.97 -1.09 -11.50
C PHE A 64 8.37 -1.68 -10.23
N GLU A 65 8.19 -0.83 -9.21
CA GLU A 65 7.85 -1.20 -7.83
C GLU A 65 6.71 -2.22 -7.71
N PHE A 66 5.57 -2.00 -8.38
CA PHE A 66 4.42 -2.89 -8.28
C PHE A 66 4.60 -4.22 -8.99
N ILE A 67 5.33 -4.24 -10.10
CA ILE A 67 5.71 -5.49 -10.76
C ILE A 67 6.68 -6.27 -9.86
N ALA A 68 7.65 -5.60 -9.25
CA ALA A 68 8.55 -6.22 -8.28
C ALA A 68 7.76 -6.77 -7.06
N LYS A 69 6.78 -6.03 -6.53
CA LYS A 69 5.87 -6.54 -5.48
C LYS A 69 5.12 -7.78 -5.93
N ASN A 70 4.60 -7.81 -7.16
CA ASN A 70 3.92 -8.97 -7.72
C ASN A 70 4.82 -10.20 -7.83
N VAL A 71 6.08 -10.02 -8.25
CA VAL A 71 7.09 -11.09 -8.27
C VAL A 71 7.25 -11.72 -6.89
N GLY A 72 7.34 -10.89 -5.84
CA GLY A 72 7.41 -11.35 -4.46
C GLY A 72 6.14 -12.06 -3.99
N ILE A 73 4.97 -11.47 -4.23
CA ILE A 73 3.66 -12.04 -3.89
C ILE A 73 3.48 -13.43 -4.53
N ARG A 74 3.86 -13.57 -5.80
CA ARG A 74 3.77 -14.82 -6.57
C ARG A 74 4.58 -15.95 -5.95
N ARG A 75 5.78 -15.62 -5.44
CA ARG A 75 6.78 -16.56 -4.90
C ARG A 75 6.75 -16.70 -3.37
N ALA A 76 5.82 -16.03 -2.71
CA ALA A 76 5.59 -16.19 -1.28
C ALA A 76 4.96 -17.56 -0.96
N VAL A 77 5.40 -18.19 0.11
CA VAL A 77 4.88 -19.45 0.67
C VAL A 77 4.01 -19.23 1.91
N GLY A 78 4.00 -18.03 2.49
CA GLY A 78 3.14 -17.69 3.62
C GLY A 78 1.64 -17.78 3.29
N GLU A 79 0.83 -18.22 4.26
CA GLU A 79 -0.64 -18.25 4.17
C GLU A 79 -1.22 -16.83 4.03
N HIS A 80 -0.58 -15.86 4.68
CA HIS A 80 -0.92 -14.45 4.59
C HIS A 80 0.28 -13.68 4.09
N ILE A 81 0.05 -12.71 3.21
CA ILE A 81 1.08 -11.87 2.61
C ILE A 81 0.80 -10.42 2.99
N LEU A 82 1.78 -9.81 3.65
CA LEU A 82 1.86 -8.36 3.84
C LEU A 82 2.74 -7.78 2.74
N CYS A 83 2.16 -6.96 1.86
CA CYS A 83 2.91 -6.09 0.99
C CYS A 83 3.15 -4.74 1.68
N ILE A 84 4.40 -4.29 1.73
CA ILE A 84 4.86 -3.12 2.47
C ILE A 84 6.05 -2.47 1.75
N ASN A 85 6.19 -1.15 1.86
CA ASN A 85 7.36 -0.41 1.40
C ASN A 85 8.55 -0.57 2.36
N ALA A 86 9.77 -0.56 1.83
CA ALA A 86 10.98 -0.89 2.60
C ALA A 86 11.32 0.15 3.70
N ASP A 87 10.80 1.36 3.58
CA ASP A 87 10.99 2.51 4.49
C ASP A 87 9.86 2.67 5.51
N VAL A 88 8.98 1.68 5.63
CA VAL A 88 7.84 1.71 6.56
C VAL A 88 8.11 0.88 7.81
N LEU A 89 7.90 1.49 8.97
CA LEU A 89 7.97 0.82 10.28
C LEU A 89 6.57 0.39 10.74
N ILE A 90 6.43 -0.87 11.13
CA ILE A 90 5.16 -1.42 11.61
C ILE A 90 5.02 -1.23 13.13
N HIS A 91 3.90 -0.67 13.57
CA HIS A 91 3.63 -0.55 15.00
C HIS A 91 3.56 -1.95 15.68
N PRO A 92 4.27 -2.19 16.81
CA PRO A 92 4.35 -3.52 17.44
C PRO A 92 2.98 -4.15 17.79
N ARG A 93 1.97 -3.34 18.10
CA ARG A 93 0.60 -3.82 18.35
C ARG A 93 -0.06 -4.46 17.12
N ILE A 94 0.29 -4.06 15.91
CA ILE A 94 -0.16 -4.72 14.67
C ILE A 94 0.44 -6.12 14.60
N ILE A 95 1.74 -6.25 14.86
CA ILE A 95 2.42 -7.56 14.88
C ILE A 95 1.83 -8.46 15.97
N LYS A 96 1.57 -7.92 17.17
CA LYS A 96 0.90 -8.65 18.25
C LYS A 96 -0.50 -9.14 17.85
N PHE A 97 -1.24 -8.36 17.05
CA PHE A 97 -2.52 -8.79 16.51
C PHE A 97 -2.34 -9.96 15.52
N VAL A 98 -1.39 -9.85 14.59
CA VAL A 98 -1.08 -10.94 13.64
C VAL A 98 -0.68 -12.21 14.40
N ALA A 99 0.18 -12.11 15.40
CA ALA A 99 0.60 -13.21 16.26
C ALA A 99 -0.55 -13.91 17.00
N SER A 100 -1.68 -13.21 17.20
CA SER A 100 -2.85 -13.78 17.86
C SER A 100 -3.70 -14.72 16.98
N GLY A 101 -3.37 -14.87 15.68
CA GLY A 101 -4.09 -15.76 14.77
C GLY A 101 -5.51 -15.31 14.42
N LYS A 102 -5.81 -14.01 14.59
CA LYS A 102 -7.17 -13.43 14.38
C LYS A 102 -7.37 -12.82 13.00
N LEU A 103 -6.51 -13.15 12.04
CA LEU A 103 -6.70 -12.74 10.65
C LEU A 103 -7.87 -13.53 10.05
N LYS A 104 -8.63 -12.88 9.17
CA LYS A 104 -9.82 -13.43 8.51
C LYS A 104 -9.56 -13.58 7.03
N THR A 105 -10.10 -14.64 6.45
CA THR A 105 -9.94 -14.97 5.02
C THR A 105 -10.82 -14.12 4.11
N ASP A 106 -11.92 -13.55 4.60
CA ASP A 106 -12.83 -12.66 3.84
C ASP A 106 -12.47 -11.17 3.96
N THR A 107 -11.27 -10.87 4.47
CA THR A 107 -10.88 -9.51 4.88
C THR A 107 -9.51 -9.16 4.34
N TYR A 108 -9.35 -7.93 3.85
CA TYR A 108 -8.05 -7.30 3.65
C TYR A 108 -7.79 -6.24 4.71
N TYR A 109 -6.53 -6.13 5.12
CA TYR A 109 -6.09 -5.32 6.24
C TYR A 109 -5.24 -4.16 5.75
N ARG A 110 -5.56 -2.97 6.28
CA ARG A 110 -4.90 -1.70 6.00
C ARG A 110 -4.40 -1.08 7.31
N ALA A 111 -3.49 -0.12 7.22
CA ALA A 111 -3.11 0.71 8.35
C ALA A 111 -3.12 2.20 7.94
N ASP A 112 -3.44 3.06 8.89
CA ASP A 112 -3.22 4.50 8.73
C ASP A 112 -1.71 4.77 8.67
N ARG A 113 -1.26 5.77 7.92
CA ARG A 113 0.17 6.12 7.82
C ARG A 113 0.45 7.38 8.64
N TRP A 114 1.48 7.31 9.46
CA TRP A 114 1.98 8.39 10.28
C TRP A 114 3.34 8.85 9.75
N ASP A 115 3.35 9.99 9.05
CA ASP A 115 4.60 10.61 8.62
C ASP A 115 5.26 11.31 9.81
N TYR A 116 6.56 11.10 9.97
CA TYR A 116 7.36 11.71 11.03
C TYR A 116 8.64 12.37 10.46
N ALA A 117 9.08 13.44 11.11
CA ALA A 117 10.37 14.07 10.83
C ALA A 117 11.52 13.23 11.41
N SER A 118 12.74 13.38 10.86
CA SER A 118 13.91 12.61 11.31
C SER A 118 14.08 12.58 12.84
N VAL A 119 14.41 11.41 13.38
CA VAL A 119 14.62 11.18 14.81
C VAL A 119 16.01 10.63 15.05
N GLU A 120 16.66 11.07 16.13
CA GLU A 120 17.97 10.54 16.53
C GLU A 120 17.87 9.11 17.05
N THR A 121 16.81 8.82 17.81
CA THR A 121 16.54 7.50 18.40
C THR A 121 15.17 7.00 17.98
N LEU A 122 15.11 5.78 17.45
CA LEU A 122 13.86 5.12 17.10
C LEU A 122 13.16 4.60 18.36
N SER A 123 12.11 5.30 18.78
CA SER A 123 11.19 4.87 19.84
C SER A 123 9.76 5.26 19.45
N LEU A 124 8.75 4.53 19.94
CA LEU A 124 7.36 4.89 19.65
C LEU A 124 7.02 6.31 20.11
N GLU A 125 7.56 6.74 21.25
CA GLU A 125 7.34 8.09 21.77
C GLU A 125 7.87 9.14 20.79
N ASN A 126 9.13 9.00 20.35
CA ASN A 126 9.75 9.92 19.41
C ASN A 126 9.02 9.94 18.06
N LEU A 127 8.58 8.78 17.56
CA LEU A 127 7.84 8.68 16.30
C LEU A 127 6.49 9.42 16.38
N TYR A 128 5.76 9.28 17.47
CA TYR A 128 4.52 10.03 17.68
C TYR A 128 4.79 11.53 17.88
N GLU A 129 5.77 11.89 18.70
CA GLU A 129 6.10 13.29 19.00
C GLU A 129 6.52 14.06 17.74
N LYS A 130 7.36 13.44 16.89
CA LYS A 130 7.84 14.01 15.62
C LYS A 130 6.89 13.81 14.45
N GLY A 131 5.65 13.38 14.69
CA GLY A 131 4.61 13.25 13.67
C GLY A 131 4.29 14.57 12.98
N ILE A 132 4.25 14.59 11.65
CA ILE A 132 3.94 15.78 10.84
C ILE A 132 2.61 15.66 10.11
N MET A 133 2.23 14.45 9.70
CA MET A 133 1.02 14.24 8.91
C MET A 133 0.47 12.83 9.18
N LEU A 134 -0.83 12.75 9.40
CA LEU A 134 -1.56 11.48 9.53
C LEU A 134 -2.44 11.26 8.30
N PHE A 135 -2.22 10.15 7.61
CA PHE A 135 -3.01 9.71 6.46
C PHE A 135 -4.00 8.64 6.92
N MET A 136 -5.28 9.02 6.99
CA MET A 136 -6.38 8.12 7.28
C MET A 136 -7.18 7.83 6.01
N LYS A 137 -8.10 6.86 6.09
CA LYS A 137 -9.12 6.66 5.06
C LYS A 137 -9.87 7.97 4.79
N GLY A 138 -9.85 8.41 3.54
CA GLY A 138 -10.53 9.59 3.00
C GLY A 138 -9.91 10.94 3.34
N PHE A 139 -9.22 11.08 4.47
CA PHE A 139 -8.71 12.37 4.92
C PHE A 139 -7.27 12.29 5.43
N ARG A 140 -6.55 13.39 5.27
CA ARG A 140 -5.24 13.64 5.88
C ARG A 140 -5.36 14.72 6.94
N TYR A 141 -4.53 14.64 7.96
CA TYR A 141 -4.54 15.54 9.10
C TYR A 141 -3.12 16.04 9.36
N ASP A 142 -2.96 17.37 9.27
CA ASP A 142 -1.75 18.03 9.70
C ASP A 142 -1.58 17.87 11.22
N LEU A 143 -0.37 17.53 11.64
CA LEU A 143 -0.02 17.35 13.05
C LEU A 143 0.95 18.43 13.54
N GLU A 144 1.32 19.39 12.71
CA GLU A 144 2.15 20.51 13.12
C GLU A 144 1.46 21.32 14.22
N GLY A 145 2.21 21.69 15.26
CA GLY A 145 1.68 22.42 16.43
C GLY A 145 0.76 21.61 17.37
N VAL A 146 0.40 20.37 17.05
CA VAL A 146 -0.44 19.52 17.92
C VAL A 146 0.36 19.02 19.12
N VAL A 147 -0.17 19.25 20.33
CA VAL A 147 0.35 18.68 21.59
C VAL A 147 -0.33 17.34 21.90
N PHE A 148 0.35 16.42 22.56
CA PHE A 148 -0.16 15.07 22.89
C PHE A 148 -0.66 14.28 21.66
N LYS A 149 0.13 14.30 20.57
CA LYS A 149 -0.23 13.73 19.26
C LYS A 149 -0.77 12.30 19.32
N ARG A 150 -0.25 11.46 20.22
CA ARG A 150 -0.72 10.09 20.41
C ARG A 150 -2.17 10.01 20.93
N THR A 151 -2.54 10.87 21.87
CA THR A 151 -3.93 10.96 22.36
C THR A 151 -4.83 11.58 21.30
N TYR A 152 -4.34 12.63 20.63
CA TYR A 152 -5.03 13.29 19.54
C TYR A 152 -5.36 12.34 18.38
N HIS A 153 -4.43 11.41 18.05
CA HIS A 153 -4.66 10.35 17.08
C HIS A 153 -5.96 9.58 17.37
N SER A 154 -6.18 9.17 18.62
CA SER A 154 -7.38 8.40 18.99
C SER A 154 -8.67 9.21 18.80
N ALA A 155 -8.65 10.49 19.16
CA ALA A 155 -9.78 11.40 18.93
C ALA A 155 -10.05 11.62 17.43
N LEU A 156 -8.99 11.82 16.64
CA LEU A 156 -9.09 11.95 15.19
C LEU A 156 -9.75 10.74 14.55
N LYS A 157 -9.54 9.52 15.05
CA LYS A 157 -10.23 8.34 14.47
C LYS A 157 -11.74 8.42 14.59
N ILE A 158 -12.25 8.93 15.71
CA ILE A 158 -13.69 9.09 15.93
C ILE A 158 -14.23 10.18 15.00
N LEU A 159 -13.55 11.33 14.93
CA LEU A 159 -13.91 12.43 14.06
C LEU A 159 -13.86 12.03 12.57
N ASN A 160 -12.84 11.28 12.16
CA ASN A 160 -12.68 10.79 10.80
C ASN A 160 -13.83 9.86 10.40
N ARG A 161 -14.27 8.97 11.30
CA ARG A 161 -15.43 8.10 11.06
C ARG A 161 -16.72 8.90 10.88
N ALA A 162 -16.97 9.88 11.74
CA ALA A 162 -18.13 10.76 11.61
C ALA A 162 -18.09 11.55 10.29
N ARG A 163 -16.91 12.07 9.92
CA ARG A 163 -16.70 12.79 8.67
C ARG A 163 -16.92 11.91 7.43
N LEU A 164 -16.40 10.68 7.44
CA LEU A 164 -16.63 9.71 6.36
C LEU A 164 -18.10 9.36 6.23
N PHE A 165 -18.76 9.04 7.37
CA PHE A 165 -20.19 8.76 7.39
C PHE A 165 -21.00 9.91 6.80
N TRP A 166 -20.72 11.14 7.21
CA TRP A 166 -21.39 12.33 6.69
C TRP A 166 -21.21 12.50 5.18
N ASN A 167 -19.99 12.33 4.66
CA ASN A 167 -19.74 12.49 3.22
C ASN A 167 -20.40 11.41 2.38
N LEU A 168 -20.34 10.14 2.81
CA LEU A 168 -21.01 9.04 2.13
C LEU A 168 -22.55 9.16 2.25
N TRP A 169 -23.07 9.67 3.37
CA TRP A 169 -24.49 9.93 3.52
C TRP A 169 -24.96 11.00 2.53
N LYS A 170 -24.22 12.12 2.40
CA LYS A 170 -24.54 13.19 1.45
C LYS A 170 -24.59 12.69 0.00
N GLU A 171 -23.63 11.86 -0.39
CA GLU A 171 -23.60 11.23 -1.71
C GLU A 171 -24.82 10.31 -1.93
N ARG A 172 -25.16 9.46 -0.96
CA ARG A 172 -26.34 8.57 -1.08
C ARG A 172 -27.67 9.33 -1.15
N HIS A 173 -27.71 10.55 -0.63
CA HIS A 173 -28.91 11.38 -0.55
C HIS A 173 -28.73 12.70 -1.31
N THR A 174 -28.23 12.63 -2.55
CA THR A 174 -27.96 13.82 -3.39
C THR A 174 -29.13 14.79 -3.47
N SER A 175 -30.36 14.32 -3.64
CA SER A 175 -31.55 15.18 -3.71
C SER A 175 -31.74 16.02 -2.45
N ILE A 176 -31.51 15.43 -1.26
CA ILE A 176 -31.60 16.13 0.02
C ILE A 176 -30.41 17.09 0.15
N SER A 177 -29.20 16.60 -0.11
CA SER A 177 -27.98 17.41 -0.06
C SER A 177 -28.09 18.67 -0.92
N ASN A 178 -28.53 18.53 -2.17
CA ASN A 178 -28.71 19.64 -3.09
C ASN A 178 -29.82 20.60 -2.61
N ARG A 179 -30.94 20.09 -2.09
CA ARG A 179 -32.03 20.91 -1.52
C ARG A 179 -31.55 21.81 -0.38
N TYR A 180 -30.66 21.31 0.47
CA TYR A 180 -30.14 22.05 1.63
C TYR A 180 -28.76 22.69 1.39
N GLY A 181 -28.27 22.68 0.13
CA GLY A 181 -27.00 23.33 -0.24
C GLY A 181 -25.74 22.67 0.33
N PHE A 182 -25.80 21.39 0.71
CA PHE A 182 -24.63 20.65 1.15
C PHE A 182 -23.73 20.28 -0.03
N ASN A 183 -22.44 20.59 0.06
CA ASN A 183 -21.46 20.19 -0.94
C ASN A 183 -21.30 18.65 -0.98
N VAL A 184 -21.54 18.05 -2.15
CA VAL A 184 -21.40 16.61 -2.39
C VAL A 184 -20.13 16.34 -3.19
N VAL A 185 -19.28 15.46 -2.68
CA VAL A 185 -18.07 15.00 -3.38
C VAL A 185 -18.38 13.66 -4.03
N TYR A 186 -18.39 13.63 -5.36
CA TYR A 186 -18.69 12.44 -6.17
C TYR A 186 -17.44 11.57 -6.40
N ASP A 187 -16.29 12.21 -6.65
CA ASP A 187 -14.98 11.57 -6.79
C ASP A 187 -14.45 11.17 -5.41
N ASN A 188 -14.92 10.02 -4.92
CA ASN A 188 -14.80 9.69 -3.51
C ASN A 188 -14.35 8.25 -3.24
N GLY A 189 -13.61 7.65 -4.18
CA GLY A 189 -12.97 6.33 -4.00
C GLY A 189 -12.24 6.21 -2.65
N GLY A 190 -11.54 7.26 -2.23
CA GLY A 190 -10.87 7.33 -0.93
C GLY A 190 -11.80 7.33 0.30
N TYR A 191 -13.10 7.60 0.14
CA TYR A 191 -14.09 7.50 1.23
C TYR A 191 -14.63 6.08 1.36
N ILE A 192 -14.72 5.32 0.26
CA ILE A 192 -15.23 3.93 0.27
C ILE A 192 -14.13 2.92 0.63
N ALA A 193 -12.88 3.16 0.24
CA ALA A 193 -11.72 2.32 0.57
C ALA A 193 -10.51 3.16 1.02
N HIS A 194 -9.62 2.59 1.83
CA HIS A 194 -8.42 3.26 2.35
C HIS A 194 -7.31 3.31 1.29
N CYS A 195 -7.43 4.26 0.37
CA CYS A 195 -6.51 4.49 -0.75
C CYS A 195 -5.33 5.42 -0.41
N HIS A 196 -5.30 6.04 0.76
CA HIS A 196 -4.18 6.91 1.12
C HIS A 196 -2.95 6.07 1.49
N ALA A 197 -1.83 6.33 0.82
CA ALA A 197 -0.59 5.59 0.98
C ALA A 197 -0.81 4.07 0.93
N SER A 198 -1.58 3.63 -0.08
CA SER A 198 -2.00 2.25 -0.22
C SER A 198 -0.82 1.27 -0.38
N GLY A 199 0.32 1.72 -0.89
CA GLY A 199 1.53 0.92 -1.06
C GLY A 199 2.23 0.55 0.25
N ASP A 200 1.97 1.27 1.34
CA ASP A 200 2.73 1.14 2.59
C ASP A 200 2.32 -0.06 3.44
N PHE A 201 1.06 -0.51 3.35
CA PHE A 201 0.59 -1.64 4.16
C PHE A 201 -0.68 -2.27 3.59
N MET A 202 -0.56 -3.44 2.95
CA MET A 202 -1.71 -4.28 2.60
C MET A 202 -1.47 -5.73 3.00
N LEU A 203 -2.30 -6.26 3.90
CA LEU A 203 -2.22 -7.64 4.37
C LEU A 203 -3.51 -8.39 4.03
N MET A 204 -3.39 -9.53 3.39
CA MET A 204 -4.51 -10.47 3.18
C MET A 204 -3.96 -11.88 2.93
N THR A 205 -4.85 -12.86 2.81
CA THR A 205 -4.43 -14.24 2.49
C THR A 205 -3.77 -14.31 1.11
N LYS A 206 -2.91 -15.30 0.92
CA LYS A 206 -2.30 -15.59 -0.38
C LYS A 206 -3.37 -15.88 -1.42
N GLU A 207 -4.42 -16.62 -1.09
CA GLU A 207 -5.52 -16.93 -2.00
C GLU A 207 -6.18 -15.65 -2.52
N ASN A 208 -6.38 -14.65 -1.66
CA ASN A 208 -6.95 -13.37 -2.06
C ASN A 208 -6.01 -12.57 -2.98
N TRP A 209 -4.70 -12.56 -2.70
CA TRP A 209 -3.73 -11.97 -3.64
C TRP A 209 -3.80 -12.61 -5.03
N PHE A 210 -3.97 -13.92 -5.09
CA PHE A 210 -4.10 -14.66 -6.35
C PHE A 210 -5.46 -14.45 -7.02
N LEU A 211 -6.55 -14.34 -6.25
CA LEU A 211 -7.89 -14.03 -6.74
C LEU A 211 -7.92 -12.72 -7.54
N PHE A 212 -7.27 -11.68 -7.02
CA PHE A 212 -7.17 -10.38 -7.68
C PHE A 212 -5.96 -10.24 -8.61
N ARG A 213 -5.15 -11.29 -8.75
CA ARG A 213 -3.96 -11.30 -9.61
C ARG A 213 -2.96 -10.16 -9.31
N ALA A 214 -2.86 -9.82 -8.03
CA ALA A 214 -1.97 -8.79 -7.48
C ALA A 214 -2.10 -7.39 -8.13
N TYR A 215 -1.13 -6.50 -7.94
CA TYR A 215 -1.23 -5.10 -8.36
C TYR A 215 -1.30 -4.97 -9.89
N PRO A 216 -2.14 -4.08 -10.44
CA PRO A 216 -2.19 -3.83 -11.88
C PRO A 216 -0.82 -3.54 -12.51
N GLU A 217 -0.41 -4.34 -13.49
CA GLU A 217 0.89 -4.19 -14.17
C GLU A 217 0.81 -3.27 -15.40
N TYR A 218 -0.40 -2.88 -15.81
CA TYR A 218 -0.69 -2.06 -16.99
C TYR A 218 -0.73 -0.55 -16.72
N THR A 219 -0.48 -0.11 -15.49
CA THR A 219 -0.47 1.32 -15.14
C THR A 219 0.78 2.01 -15.71
N SER A 220 0.62 3.22 -16.24
CA SER A 220 1.68 3.99 -16.88
C SER A 220 2.69 4.63 -15.91
N ILE A 221 2.27 4.85 -14.67
CA ILE A 221 3.10 5.35 -13.57
C ILE A 221 2.76 4.56 -12.31
N SER A 222 3.65 4.59 -11.31
CA SER A 222 3.41 3.93 -10.02
C SER A 222 2.32 4.64 -9.20
N THR A 223 2.16 5.95 -9.38
CA THR A 223 1.13 6.72 -8.67
C THR A 223 -0.26 6.16 -8.97
N HIS A 224 -1.04 5.91 -7.91
CA HIS A 224 -2.38 5.32 -7.91
C HIS A 224 -2.48 3.82 -8.23
N THR A 225 -1.43 3.10 -8.62
CA THR A 225 -1.52 1.65 -8.87
C THR A 225 -2.00 0.87 -7.64
N ASP A 226 -1.48 1.24 -6.47
CA ASP A 226 -1.88 0.73 -5.16
C ASP A 226 -3.31 1.11 -4.76
N SER A 227 -3.71 2.35 -5.03
CA SER A 227 -5.07 2.85 -4.74
C SER A 227 -6.09 2.14 -5.62
N LEU A 228 -5.77 1.98 -6.91
CA LEU A 228 -6.55 1.24 -7.88
C LEU A 228 -6.74 -0.22 -7.43
N PHE A 229 -5.66 -0.89 -7.05
CA PHE A 229 -5.74 -2.25 -6.53
C PHE A 229 -6.59 -2.33 -5.25
N THR A 230 -6.50 -1.34 -4.37
CA THR A 230 -7.33 -1.26 -3.16
C THR A 230 -8.82 -1.23 -3.48
N ILE A 231 -9.23 -0.50 -4.53
CA ILE A 231 -10.63 -0.46 -4.99
C ILE A 231 -11.07 -1.81 -5.57
N LEU A 232 -10.21 -2.46 -6.37
CA LEU A 232 -10.49 -3.80 -6.89
C LEU A 232 -10.71 -4.79 -5.75
N VAL A 233 -9.84 -4.79 -4.73
CA VAL A 233 -9.97 -5.66 -3.56
C VAL A 233 -11.23 -5.36 -2.75
N TYR A 234 -11.54 -4.07 -2.55
CA TYR A 234 -12.75 -3.61 -1.85
C TYR A 234 -14.05 -4.14 -2.48
N SER A 235 -14.05 -4.40 -3.79
CA SER A 235 -15.24 -4.91 -4.49
C SER A 235 -15.69 -6.29 -4.03
N ARG A 236 -14.82 -7.11 -3.41
CA ARG A 236 -15.17 -8.48 -2.96
C ARG A 236 -14.78 -8.80 -1.52
N LEU A 237 -13.87 -8.06 -0.91
CA LEU A 237 -13.39 -8.31 0.45
C LEU A 237 -13.79 -7.20 1.42
N LYS A 238 -13.92 -7.56 2.68
CA LYS A 238 -14.16 -6.60 3.76
C LYS A 238 -12.88 -5.86 4.08
N GLU A 239 -12.95 -4.55 4.22
CA GLU A 239 -11.84 -3.76 4.72
C GLU A 239 -11.75 -3.81 6.23
N ARG A 240 -10.54 -3.97 6.76
CA ARG A 240 -10.23 -3.71 8.16
C ARG A 240 -8.99 -2.84 8.30
N VAL A 241 -9.15 -1.64 8.87
CA VAL A 241 -8.04 -0.74 9.20
C VAL A 241 -7.59 -1.00 10.64
N PHE A 242 -6.29 -1.20 10.85
CA PHE A 242 -5.71 -1.34 12.18
C PHE A 242 -5.91 -0.07 13.04
N CYS A 243 -5.99 -0.26 14.36
CA CYS A 243 -6.12 0.87 15.30
C CYS A 243 -4.84 1.70 15.35
N ASP A 244 -3.69 1.04 15.35
CA ASP A 244 -2.37 1.63 15.38
C ASP A 244 -1.87 1.89 13.93
N PRO A 245 -1.07 2.94 13.69
CA PRO A 245 -0.61 3.28 12.35
C PRO A 245 0.65 2.49 11.95
N VAL A 246 1.08 2.65 10.72
CA VAL A 246 2.47 2.45 10.31
C VAL A 246 3.20 3.78 10.28
N PHE A 247 4.52 3.79 10.46
CA PHE A 247 5.32 5.00 10.46
C PHE A 247 6.19 5.08 9.21
N HIS A 248 6.26 6.27 8.63
CA HIS A 248 7.07 6.55 7.46
C HIS A 248 7.88 7.83 7.69
N GLN A 249 9.19 7.77 7.43
CA GLN A 249 10.03 8.96 7.58
C GLN A 249 9.80 9.92 6.42
N ALA A 250 9.39 11.15 6.70
CA ALA A 250 9.10 12.12 5.66
C ALA A 250 10.32 12.40 4.77
N HIS A 251 10.12 12.32 3.46
CA HIS A 251 11.11 12.67 2.44
C HIS A 251 10.42 13.30 1.23
N GLN A 252 11.19 13.94 0.35
CA GLN A 252 10.65 14.53 -0.89
C GLN A 252 10.02 13.44 -1.77
N ARG A 253 8.87 13.74 -2.36
CA ARG A 253 8.14 12.83 -3.24
C ARG A 253 8.51 13.09 -4.69
N ARG A 254 8.46 12.04 -5.52
CA ARG A 254 8.71 12.14 -6.98
C ARG A 254 7.59 12.86 -7.72
N TYR A 255 6.35 12.71 -7.26
CA TYR A 255 5.16 13.41 -7.76
C TYR A 255 4.36 13.98 -6.58
N ASP A 256 3.76 15.15 -6.78
CA ASP A 256 2.82 15.78 -5.86
C ASP A 256 1.47 16.05 -6.55
N TRP A 257 0.42 16.28 -5.79
CA TRP A 257 -0.92 16.62 -6.28
C TRP A 257 -0.92 17.88 -7.15
N SER A 258 0.06 18.77 -7.01
CA SER A 258 0.25 19.91 -7.91
C SER A 258 0.56 19.50 -9.36
N ASP A 259 1.00 18.27 -9.60
CA ASP A 259 1.38 17.80 -10.92
C ASP A 259 0.16 17.42 -11.78
N ILE A 260 -1.03 17.23 -11.19
CA ILE A 260 -2.25 16.81 -11.92
C ILE A 260 -2.68 17.79 -13.02
N SER A 261 -2.41 19.08 -12.83
CA SER A 261 -2.75 20.13 -13.80
C SER A 261 -1.84 20.09 -15.03
N ASN A 262 -0.59 19.63 -14.86
CA ASN A 262 0.46 19.76 -15.87
C ASN A 262 0.99 18.41 -16.39
N ASN A 263 0.52 17.28 -15.87
CA ASN A 263 0.99 15.95 -16.25
C ASN A 263 -0.16 15.04 -16.76
N GLU A 264 -0.21 14.80 -18.07
CA GLU A 264 -1.26 13.97 -18.69
C GLU A 264 -1.22 12.50 -18.23
N LYS A 265 -0.03 11.96 -17.92
CA LYS A 265 0.09 10.59 -17.39
C LYS A 265 -0.53 10.48 -16.00
N PHE A 266 -0.29 11.47 -15.14
CA PHE A 266 -0.93 11.55 -13.82
C PHE A 266 -2.45 11.64 -13.95
N ARG A 267 -2.95 12.52 -14.82
CA ARG A 267 -4.39 12.66 -15.08
C ARG A 267 -5.02 11.38 -15.60
N SER A 268 -4.33 10.67 -16.50
CA SER A 268 -4.78 9.39 -17.05
C SER A 268 -4.84 8.31 -15.97
N ALA A 269 -3.84 8.24 -15.08
CA ALA A 269 -3.86 7.33 -13.94
C ALA A 269 -5.01 7.63 -12.98
N TYR A 270 -5.28 8.91 -12.70
CA TYR A 270 -6.41 9.32 -11.87
C TYR A 270 -7.77 9.00 -12.51
N ARG A 271 -7.94 9.23 -13.82
CA ARG A 271 -9.17 8.86 -14.54
C ARG A 271 -9.43 7.36 -14.52
N LEU A 272 -8.38 6.54 -14.66
CA LEU A 272 -8.47 5.08 -14.53
C LEU A 272 -8.89 4.66 -13.13
N PHE A 273 -8.36 5.32 -12.10
CA PHE A 273 -8.78 5.11 -10.72
C PHE A 273 -10.27 5.43 -10.54
N GLU A 274 -10.73 6.62 -10.95
CA GLU A 274 -12.13 7.03 -10.82
C GLU A 274 -13.10 6.16 -11.64
N SER A 275 -12.72 5.77 -12.87
CA SER A 275 -13.55 4.86 -13.67
C SER A 275 -13.72 3.50 -13.00
N THR A 276 -12.67 3.00 -12.34
CA THR A 276 -12.72 1.75 -11.58
C THR A 276 -13.54 1.88 -10.31
N VAL A 277 -13.48 3.04 -9.64
CA VAL A 277 -14.34 3.35 -8.48
C VAL A 277 -15.82 3.28 -8.90
N ASN A 278 -16.19 3.92 -10.01
CA ASN A 278 -17.56 3.93 -10.50
C ASN A 278 -18.02 2.53 -10.90
N LEU A 279 -17.18 1.78 -11.63
CA LEU A 279 -17.44 0.37 -11.97
C LEU A 279 -17.76 -0.46 -10.72
N VAL A 280 -16.96 -0.34 -9.66
CA VAL A 280 -17.17 -1.08 -8.41
C VAL A 280 -18.43 -0.62 -7.67
N LYS A 281 -18.71 0.69 -7.62
CA LYS A 281 -19.94 1.23 -7.00
C LYS A 281 -21.21 0.73 -7.69
N GLU A 282 -21.16 0.60 -9.01
CA GLU A 282 -22.26 0.12 -9.84
C GLU A 282 -22.42 -1.42 -9.82
N GLY A 283 -21.53 -2.14 -9.13
CA GLY A 283 -21.55 -3.60 -9.07
C GLY A 283 -21.06 -4.26 -10.37
N GLY A 284 -20.24 -3.56 -11.15
CA GLY A 284 -19.70 -4.05 -12.41
C GLY A 284 -18.66 -5.17 -12.24
N ALA A 285 -18.47 -5.94 -13.31
CA ALA A 285 -17.47 -6.99 -13.42
C ALA A 285 -16.05 -6.40 -13.46
N ILE A 286 -15.15 -6.90 -12.61
CA ILE A 286 -13.77 -6.41 -12.48
C ILE A 286 -12.74 -7.27 -13.22
N GLU A 287 -13.17 -8.37 -13.85
CA GLU A 287 -12.32 -9.39 -14.48
C GLU A 287 -11.39 -8.78 -15.54
N ASN A 288 -11.89 -7.79 -16.28
CA ASN A 288 -11.14 -7.08 -17.32
C ASN A 288 -10.11 -6.10 -16.75
N SER A 289 -10.16 -5.80 -15.45
CA SER A 289 -9.20 -4.96 -14.73
C SER A 289 -8.12 -5.78 -14.03
N LEU A 290 -8.19 -7.11 -14.09
CA LEU A 290 -7.18 -7.98 -13.48
C LEU A 290 -6.04 -8.26 -14.47
N ASN A 291 -4.83 -8.48 -13.94
CA ASN A 291 -3.69 -8.87 -14.76
C ASN A 291 -3.94 -10.18 -15.53
N PRO A 292 -3.19 -10.47 -16.61
CA PRO A 292 -3.22 -11.78 -17.25
C PRO A 292 -2.76 -12.88 -16.27
N MET A 293 -3.00 -14.14 -16.61
CA MET A 293 -2.68 -15.26 -15.70
C MET A 293 -1.20 -15.35 -15.34
N ASN A 294 -0.30 -14.91 -16.23
CA ASN A 294 1.15 -14.96 -16.05
C ASN A 294 1.76 -13.79 -15.25
N TRP A 295 0.93 -13.01 -14.54
CA TRP A 295 1.37 -11.92 -13.67
C TRP A 295 2.47 -12.31 -12.69
N GLY A 296 3.26 -11.32 -12.25
CA GLY A 296 4.37 -11.54 -11.31
C GLY A 296 5.49 -12.40 -11.89
N LEU A 297 5.71 -12.32 -13.21
CA LEU A 297 6.73 -13.08 -13.93
C LEU A 297 6.62 -14.59 -13.68
N GLN A 298 5.43 -15.15 -13.88
CA GLN A 298 5.23 -16.58 -13.67
C GLN A 298 6.12 -17.44 -14.56
N ASP A 299 6.27 -17.02 -15.81
CA ASP A 299 6.91 -17.82 -16.86
C ASP A 299 8.44 -17.65 -16.86
N GLU A 300 8.98 -16.79 -15.99
CA GLU A 300 10.42 -16.53 -15.87
C GLU A 300 11.01 -17.33 -14.71
N GLU A 301 12.12 -18.02 -14.97
CA GLU A 301 12.95 -18.64 -13.94
C GLU A 301 13.87 -17.58 -13.33
N LEU A 302 13.68 -17.29 -12.04
CA LEU A 302 14.43 -16.26 -11.32
C LEU A 302 15.33 -16.90 -10.27
N ILE A 303 16.47 -16.25 -10.01
CA ILE A 303 17.38 -16.68 -8.95
C ILE A 303 16.75 -16.33 -7.60
N GLU A 304 16.47 -17.36 -6.79
CA GLU A 304 15.96 -17.22 -5.42
C GLU A 304 17.00 -17.73 -4.42
N ARG A 305 17.34 -16.89 -3.43
CA ARG A 305 18.25 -17.25 -2.33
C ARG A 305 17.53 -17.09 -1.01
N THR A 306 17.33 -18.20 -0.29
CA THR A 306 16.79 -18.20 1.07
C THR A 306 17.93 -18.39 2.06
N PHE A 307 17.90 -17.67 3.18
CA PHE A 307 18.90 -17.79 4.23
C PHE A 307 18.34 -17.49 5.60
#